data_AF-A0A6G4WVV9-F1
#
_entry.id   AF-A0A6G4WVV9-F1
#
_cell.length_a   1.000
_cell.length_b   1.000
_cell.length_c   1.000
_cell.angle_alpha   90.00
_cell.angle_beta   90.00
_cell.angle_gamma   90.00
#
_symmetry.space_group_name_H-M   'P 1'
#
loop_
_entity.id
_entity.type
_entity.pdbx_description
1 polymer ?
#
loop_
_entity_poly.entity_id
_entity_poly.type
_entity_poly.pdbx_seq_one_letter_code
_entity_poly.pdbx_strand_id
1 'polypeptide(L)'
;MAESVLVRCPVCRREHTYTTPVYPCPCGAPVTPPVLRAMPPVQVRHRTWAGSWVALRCDGCGSVDEWPQPELGCECGTVLRLPVARQGPGSMPGAARSPG
;
A
#
# COMPACT_ATOMS: atom_id res chain seq x y z
N MET A 1 3.69 16.03 -5.15
CA MET A 1 4.68 15.28 -5.97
C MET A 1 4.65 13.84 -5.51
N ALA A 2 4.57 12.87 -6.42
CA ALA A 2 4.63 11.46 -6.04
C ALA A 2 6.04 11.13 -5.56
N GLU A 3 6.15 10.52 -4.38
CA GLU A 3 7.44 10.10 -3.82
C GLU A 3 7.96 8.86 -4.56
N SER A 4 9.24 8.89 -4.95
CA SER A 4 9.91 7.74 -5.56
C SER A 4 10.79 7.04 -4.53
N VAL A 5 10.66 5.72 -4.44
CA VAL A 5 11.39 4.84 -3.51
C VAL A 5 12.18 3.81 -4.30
N LEU A 6 13.43 3.56 -3.88
CA LEU A 6 14.20 2.43 -4.42
C LEU A 6 13.77 1.16 -3.68
N VAL A 7 13.42 0.14 -4.45
CA VAL A 7 12.91 -1.13 -3.95
C VAL A 7 13.80 -2.23 -4.47
N ARG A 8 14.40 -2.99 -3.55
CA ARG A 8 15.24 -4.12 -3.91
C ARG A 8 14.46 -5.42 -3.85
N CYS A 9 14.49 -6.19 -4.93
CA CYS A 9 13.84 -7.51 -4.96
C CYS A 9 14.57 -8.49 -4.03
N PRO A 10 13.90 -9.16 -3.09
CA PRO A 10 14.53 -10.16 -2.22
C PRO A 10 14.94 -11.44 -2.98
N VAL A 11 14.35 -11.69 -4.16
CA VAL A 11 14.60 -12.88 -4.98
C VAL A 11 15.81 -12.68 -5.91
N CYS A 12 15.74 -11.70 -6.82
CA CYS A 12 16.79 -11.45 -7.82
C CYS A 12 17.76 -10.32 -7.44
N ARG A 13 17.53 -9.63 -6.32
CA ARG A 13 18.38 -8.56 -5.77
C ARG A 13 18.52 -7.31 -6.64
N ARG A 14 17.76 -7.20 -7.74
CA ARG A 14 17.65 -6.01 -8.58
C ARG A 14 16.93 -4.87 -7.86
N GLU A 15 17.33 -3.65 -8.19
CA GLU A 15 16.73 -2.42 -7.68
C GLU A 15 15.75 -1.85 -8.70
N HIS A 16 14.60 -1.39 -8.21
CA HIS A 16 13.55 -0.79 -9.01
C HIS A 16 13.13 0.53 -8.40
N THR A 17 12.91 1.53 -9.24
CA THR A 17 12.29 2.78 -8.84
C THR A 17 10.78 2.58 -8.80
N TYR A 18 10.18 2.66 -7.62
CA TYR A 18 8.75 2.63 -7.45
C TYR A 18 8.23 4.03 -7.14
N THR A 19 7.20 4.45 -7.85
CA THR A 19 6.51 5.72 -7.59
C THR A 19 5.27 5.44 -6.78
N THR A 20 5.20 6.00 -5.57
CA THR A 20 4.07 5.75 -4.68
C THR A 20 2.77 6.33 -5.28
N PRO A 21 1.69 5.54 -5.35
CA PRO A 21 0.41 6.04 -5.85
C PRO A 21 -0.17 7.10 -4.92
N VAL A 22 -0.87 8.07 -5.51
CA VAL A 22 -1.65 9.06 -4.75
C VAL A 22 -3.11 8.70 -4.92
N TYR A 23 -3.79 8.48 -3.81
CA TYR A 23 -5.21 8.16 -3.82
C TYR A 23 -6.07 9.37 -3.48
N PRO A 24 -7.20 9.58 -4.17
CA PRO A 24 -8.12 10.67 -3.85
C PRO A 24 -9.00 10.28 -2.66
N CYS A 25 -8.81 10.92 -1.50
CA CYS A 25 -9.73 10.77 -0.38
C CYS A 25 -11.10 11.39 -0.73
N PRO A 26 -12.23 10.87 -0.21
CA PRO A 26 -13.54 11.49 -0.38
C PRO A 26 -13.61 12.97 0.05
N CYS A 27 -12.73 13.41 0.96
CA CYS A 27 -12.64 14.82 1.36
C CYS A 27 -11.91 15.72 0.34
N GLY A 28 -11.32 15.15 -0.72
CA GLY A 28 -10.53 15.86 -1.74
C GLY A 28 -9.03 15.95 -1.45
N ALA A 29 -8.58 15.57 -0.24
CA ALA A 29 -7.15 15.55 0.08
C ALA A 29 -6.43 14.33 -0.55
N PRO A 30 -5.18 14.48 -1.01
CA PRO A 30 -4.38 13.37 -1.51
C PRO A 30 -3.90 12.49 -0.35
N VAL A 31 -4.05 11.17 -0.50
CA VAL A 31 -3.52 10.18 0.45
C VAL A 31 -2.38 9.41 -0.22
N THR A 32 -1.19 9.53 0.34
CA THR A 32 0.00 8.84 -0.14
C THR A 32 0.42 7.79 0.89
N PRO A 33 0.42 6.48 0.52
CA PRO A 33 0.89 5.41 1.40
C PRO A 33 2.36 5.62 1.81
N PRO A 34 2.69 5.75 3.10
CA PRO A 34 4.08 5.92 3.55
C PRO A 34 4.84 4.61 3.41
N VAL A 35 5.55 4.44 2.29
CA VAL A 35 6.34 3.24 2.02
C VAL A 35 7.63 3.24 2.85
N LEU A 36 7.82 2.20 3.65
CA LEU A 36 8.96 2.03 4.54
C LEU A 36 10.19 1.55 3.77
N ARG A 37 11.03 2.48 3.33
CA ARG A 37 12.28 2.18 2.58
C ARG A 37 13.26 1.29 3.34
N ALA A 38 13.26 1.35 4.68
CA ALA A 38 14.14 0.57 5.54
C ALA A 38 13.70 -0.90 5.68
N MET A 39 12.45 -1.22 5.30
CA MET A 39 11.90 -2.56 5.45
C MET A 39 11.96 -3.31 4.12
N PRO A 40 12.39 -4.59 4.10
CA PRO A 40 12.43 -5.35 2.86
C PRO A 40 11.00 -5.59 2.34
N PRO A 41 10.78 -5.48 1.02
CA PRO A 41 9.48 -5.83 0.43
C PRO A 41 9.24 -7.34 0.53
N VAL A 42 7.97 -7.70 0.66
CA VAL A 42 7.55 -9.10 0.83
C VAL A 42 7.11 -9.64 -0.53
N GLN A 43 7.57 -10.83 -0.89
CA GLN A 43 7.08 -11.51 -2.08
C GLN A 43 5.61 -11.93 -1.88
N VAL A 44 4.75 -11.53 -2.81
CA VAL A 44 3.37 -12.02 -2.88
C VAL A 44 3.38 -13.42 -3.47
N ARG A 45 3.26 -14.44 -2.62
CA ARG A 45 3.05 -15.84 -3.04
C ARG A 45 1.58 -16.18 -3.19
N HIS A 46 0.74 -15.63 -2.30
CA HIS A 46 -0.70 -15.81 -2.30
C HIS A 46 -1.37 -14.45 -2.12
N ARG A 47 -2.24 -14.07 -3.07
CA ARG A 47 -3.01 -12.84 -2.99
C ARG A 47 -4.29 -13.11 -2.20
N THR A 48 -4.31 -12.65 -0.96
CA THR A 48 -5.53 -12.64 -0.14
C THR A 48 -6.19 -11.26 -0.23
N TRP A 49 -7.51 -11.21 -0.05
CA TRP A 49 -8.22 -9.94 0.03
C TRP A 49 -7.63 -9.05 1.14
N ALA A 50 -7.55 -9.55 2.37
CA ALA A 50 -7.02 -8.82 3.52
C ALA A 50 -5.57 -8.30 3.31
N GLY A 51 -4.73 -9.03 2.59
CA GLY A 51 -3.38 -8.57 2.29
C GLY A 51 -3.31 -7.52 1.19
N SER A 52 -4.34 -7.41 0.34
CA SER A 52 -4.35 -6.48 -0.80
C SER A 52 -4.76 -5.06 -0.40
N TRP A 53 -5.17 -4.86 0.85
CA TRP A 53 -5.61 -3.58 1.39
C TRP A 53 -4.74 -3.13 2.57
N VAL A 54 -4.56 -1.82 2.69
CA VAL A 54 -3.88 -1.16 3.80
C VAL A 54 -4.71 -0.01 4.33
N ALA A 55 -4.90 0.03 5.66
CA ALA A 55 -5.57 1.13 6.32
C ALA A 55 -4.61 2.31 6.45
N LEU A 56 -4.99 3.46 5.89
CA LEU A 56 -4.23 4.71 5.94
C LEU A 56 -5.09 5.82 6.50
N ARG A 57 -4.46 6.73 7.23
CA ARG A 57 -5.11 7.93 7.74
C ARG A 57 -4.92 9.07 6.74
N CYS A 58 -5.99 9.76 6.40
CA CYS A 58 -5.90 11.00 5.64
C CYS A 58 -5.38 12.14 6.54
N ASP A 59 -4.40 12.90 6.06
CA ASP A 59 -3.88 14.07 6.80
C ASP A 59 -4.87 15.26 6.77
N GLY A 60 -5.68 15.36 5.71
CA GLY A 60 -6.68 16.43 5.56
C GLY A 60 -7.90 16.28 6.47
N CYS A 61 -8.55 15.10 6.49
CA CYS A 61 -9.75 14.88 7.30
C CYS A 61 -9.54 14.01 8.55
N GLY A 62 -8.40 13.34 8.68
CA GLY A 62 -8.11 12.45 9.81
C GLY A 62 -8.80 11.07 9.76
N SER A 63 -9.65 10.81 8.77
CA SER A 63 -10.32 9.51 8.59
C SER A 63 -9.33 8.40 8.23
N VAL A 64 -9.59 7.19 8.73
CA VAL A 64 -8.86 5.98 8.37
C VAL A 64 -9.68 5.18 7.38
N ASP A 65 -9.13 4.97 6.19
CA ASP A 65 -9.78 4.28 5.09
C ASP A 65 -8.86 3.19 4.51
N GLU A 66 -9.46 2.21 3.83
CA GLU A 66 -8.73 1.11 3.18
C GLU A 66 -8.34 1.47 1.76
N TRP A 67 -7.05 1.37 1.46
CA TRP A 67 -6.48 1.66 0.15
C TRP A 67 -5.76 0.43 -0.41
N PRO A 68 -5.66 0.30 -1.75
CA PRO A 68 -4.90 -0.78 -2.35
C PRO A 68 -3.46 -0.77 -1.85
N GLN A 69 -2.94 -1.93 -1.45
CA GLN A 69 -1.56 -2.00 -1.00
C GLN A 69 -0.60 -1.80 -2.19
N PRO A 70 0.45 -0.97 -2.04
CA PRO A 70 1.49 -0.81 -3.05
C PRO A 70 2.14 -2.14 -3.46
N GLU A 71 2.04 -2.45 -4.76
CA GLU A 71 2.60 -3.64 -5.37
C GLU A 71 3.51 -3.26 -6.56
N LEU A 72 4.64 -3.97 -6.69
CA LEU A 72 5.64 -3.81 -7.75
C LEU A 72 5.89 -5.15 -8.42
N GLY A 73 5.66 -5.22 -9.74
CA GLY A 73 6.09 -6.34 -10.55
C GLY A 73 7.59 -6.25 -10.85
N CYS A 74 8.34 -7.30 -10.54
CA CYS A 74 9.74 -7.42 -10.92
C CYS A 74 9.86 -8.23 -12.22
N GLU A 75 10.82 -7.87 -13.08
CA GLU A 75 11.12 -8.57 -14.34
C GLU A 75 11.51 -10.06 -14.15
N CYS A 76 11.90 -10.48 -12.95
CA CYS A 76 12.13 -11.89 -12.64
C CYS A 76 10.85 -12.72 -12.50
N GLY A 77 9.67 -12.11 -12.65
CA GLY A 77 8.36 -12.77 -12.56
C GLY A 77 7.74 -12.77 -11.17
N THR A 78 8.36 -12.12 -10.18
CA THR A 78 7.80 -12.00 -8.83
C THR A 78 7.05 -10.69 -8.62
N VAL A 79 5.97 -10.74 -7.84
CA VAL A 79 5.26 -9.54 -7.39
C VAL A 79 5.68 -9.23 -5.96
N LEU A 80 6.13 -8.02 -5.74
CA LEU A 80 6.60 -7.51 -4.45
C LEU A 80 5.55 -6.60 -3.86
N ARG A 81 5.26 -6.81 -2.60
CA ARG A 81 4.38 -5.95 -1.81
C ARG A 81 5.24 -5.08 -0.93
N LEU A 82 5.12 -3.77 -1.12
CA LEU A 82 5.94 -2.83 -0.39
C LEU A 82 5.41 -2.69 1.05
N PRO A 83 6.31 -2.60 2.04
CA PRO A 83 5.93 -2.39 3.42
C PRO A 83 5.47 -0.94 3.57
N VAL A 84 4.29 -0.74 4.14
CA VAL A 84 3.72 0.58 4.40
C VAL A 84 3.58 0.73 5.90
N ALA A 85 3.85 1.92 6.44
CA ALA A 85 3.60 2.20 7.84
C ALA A 85 2.09 2.11 8.07
N ARG A 86 1.66 1.00 8.68
CA ARG A 86 0.25 0.76 9.01
C ARG A 86 -0.09 1.51 10.29
N GLN A 87 -1.25 2.14 10.31
CA GLN A 87 -1.78 2.77 11.52
C GLN A 87 -2.37 1.67 12.45
N GLY A 88 -1.52 0.85 13.10
CA GLY A 88 -1.93 -0.17 14.09
C GLY A 88 -2.83 -1.31 13.56
N PRO A 89 -3.09 -2.37 14.36
CA PRO A 89 -3.85 -3.53 13.90
C PRO A 89 -5.36 -3.29 13.89
N GLY A 90 -5.99 -3.59 12.75
CA GLY A 90 -7.18 -4.45 12.69
C GLY A 90 -8.50 -3.88 13.17
N SER A 91 -9.17 -3.14 12.30
CA SER A 91 -10.60 -3.38 12.05
C SER A 91 -10.81 -3.27 10.56
N MET A 92 -11.06 -4.40 9.90
CA MET A 92 -11.88 -4.36 8.70
C MET A 92 -13.17 -3.62 9.09
N PRO A 93 -13.64 -2.60 8.35
CA PRO A 93 -15.08 -2.38 8.29
C PRO A 93 -15.64 -3.62 7.60
N GLY A 94 -15.96 -4.63 8.40
CA GLY A 94 -16.82 -5.71 7.97
C GLY A 94 -18.11 -5.10 7.41
N ALA A 95 -18.40 -5.48 6.17
CA ALA A 95 -19.70 -5.41 5.52
C ALA A 95 -20.33 -4.02 5.33
N ALA A 96 -20.57 -3.73 4.05
CA ALA A 96 -21.76 -3.06 3.53
C ALA A 96 -22.79 -2.62 4.58
N ARG A 97 -22.90 -1.31 4.81
CA ARG A 97 -24.18 -0.71 5.17
C ARG A 97 -24.80 -0.15 3.90
N SER A 98 -25.62 -0.97 3.26
CA SER A 98 -26.56 -0.56 2.22
C SER A 98 -27.45 0.58 2.75
N PRO A 99 -27.70 1.63 1.97
CA PRO A 99 -28.81 2.54 2.24
C PRO A 99 -30.05 2.13 1.43
N GLY A 100 -31.16 1.91 2.14
CA GLY A 100 -32.54 2.16 1.69
C GLY A 100 -33.22 1.07 0.88
#